data_AF-A0A6P9A6Y5-F1
#
_entry.id   AF-A0A6P9A6Y5-F1
#
_cell.length_a   1.000
_cell.length_b   1.000
_cell.length_c   1.000
_cell.angle_alpha   90.00
_cell.angle_beta   90.00
_cell.angle_gamma   90.00
#
_symmetry.space_group_name_H-M   'P 1'
#
loop_
_entity.id
_entity.type
_entity.pdbx_description
1 polymer ?
#
loop_
_entity_poly.entity_id
_entity_poly.type
_entity_poly.pdbx_seq_one_letter_code
_entity_poly.pdbx_strand_id
1 'polypeptide(L)'
;MANNDVEVTSNPPRAAPPYVGLSFDTWDEAKKYLDRYAEENLFVWSVDSSNSIENENKKLAGRGISQEDWYDPKLKHKNVKLVCVFGGKKRIGSGSGARPMQSTIKADCPVFVHLIASKKSLKVVKAPLKSESQSS
;
A
#
# COMPACT_ATOMS: atom_id res chain seq x y z
N MET A 1 -0.91 41.26 -34.07
CA MET A 1 -0.24 40.77 -32.83
C MET A 1 -0.90 39.44 -32.52
N ALA A 2 -0.20 38.34 -32.76
CA ALA A 2 -0.76 37.00 -32.63
C ALA A 2 -0.78 36.57 -31.16
N ASN A 3 -1.97 36.28 -30.63
CA ASN A 3 -2.13 35.62 -29.35
C ASN A 3 -1.81 34.14 -29.55
N ASN A 4 -0.75 33.66 -28.90
CA ASN A 4 -0.50 32.23 -28.75
C ASN A 4 -1.10 31.79 -27.42
N ASP A 5 -2.33 31.31 -27.48
CA ASP A 5 -2.94 30.52 -26.42
C ASP A 5 -2.24 29.15 -26.38
N VAL A 6 -1.36 28.95 -25.40
CA VAL A 6 -0.76 27.64 -25.14
C VAL A 6 -1.73 26.87 -24.24
N GLU A 7 -2.65 26.12 -24.86
CA GLU A 7 -3.41 25.09 -24.17
C GLU A 7 -2.49 23.91 -23.83
N VAL A 8 -1.84 23.94 -22.67
CA VAL A 8 -1.29 22.71 -22.06
C VAL A 8 -2.36 22.07 -21.20
N THR A 9 -3.29 21.34 -21.81
CA THR A 9 -4.13 20.38 -21.08
C THR A 9 -3.36 19.09 -20.83
N SER A 10 -2.21 19.18 -20.15
CA SER A 10 -1.51 17.98 -19.69
C SER A 10 -2.15 17.50 -18.39
N ASN A 11 -3.16 16.64 -18.49
CA ASN A 11 -3.52 15.80 -17.35
C ASN A 11 -2.22 15.15 -16.83
N PRO A 12 -1.95 15.18 -15.52
CA PRO A 12 -0.76 14.54 -14.98
C PRO A 12 -0.75 13.06 -15.40
N PRO A 13 0.42 12.50 -15.75
CA PRO A 13 0.50 11.09 -16.12
C PRO A 13 -0.05 10.26 -14.97
N ARG A 14 -1.07 9.45 -15.26
CA ARG A 14 -1.71 8.57 -14.27
C ARG A 14 -0.66 7.79 -13.51
N ALA A 15 -0.77 7.76 -12.18
CA ALA A 15 0.03 6.92 -11.33
C ALA A 15 -0.05 5.47 -11.82
N ALA A 16 1.11 4.90 -12.15
CA ALA A 16 1.19 3.51 -12.55
C ALA A 16 0.68 2.60 -11.41
N PRO A 17 -0.04 1.51 -11.75
CA PRO A 17 -0.43 0.55 -10.74
C PRO A 17 0.80 -0.07 -10.06
N PRO A 18 0.73 -0.41 -8.77
CA PRO A 18 1.80 -1.15 -8.11
C PRO A 18 1.97 -2.51 -8.81
N TYR A 19 3.21 -2.89 -9.10
CA TYR A 19 3.54 -4.16 -9.75
C TYR A 19 4.61 -4.93 -8.93
N VAL A 20 4.66 -6.24 -9.14
CA VAL A 20 5.62 -7.11 -8.42
C VAL A 20 7.04 -6.79 -8.86
N GLY A 21 7.94 -6.62 -7.90
CA GLY A 21 9.35 -6.27 -8.13
C GLY A 21 9.68 -4.79 -7.93
N LEU A 22 8.68 -3.92 -7.85
CA LEU A 22 8.87 -2.50 -7.51
C LEU A 22 9.53 -2.38 -6.13
N SER A 23 10.57 -1.54 -6.02
CA SER A 23 11.32 -1.32 -4.78
C SER A 23 11.37 0.15 -4.37
N PHE A 24 11.39 0.39 -3.07
CA PHE A 24 11.49 1.70 -2.45
C PHE A 24 12.58 1.70 -1.37
N ASP A 25 13.24 2.82 -1.15
CA ASP A 25 14.29 2.94 -0.14
C ASP A 25 13.72 3.35 1.22
N THR A 26 12.54 3.98 1.22
CA THR A 26 11.86 4.42 2.45
C THR A 26 10.37 4.05 2.45
N TRP A 27 9.79 3.99 3.65
CA TRP A 27 8.35 3.84 3.80
C TRP A 27 7.56 5.02 3.22
N ASP A 28 8.07 6.25 3.38
CA ASP A 28 7.37 7.45 2.97
C ASP A 28 7.25 7.57 1.45
N GLU A 29 8.30 7.15 0.71
CA GLU A 29 8.24 7.05 -0.75
C GLU A 29 7.20 6.03 -1.22
N ALA A 30 7.21 4.84 -0.61
CA ALA A 30 6.23 3.80 -0.91
C ALA A 30 4.80 4.29 -0.63
N LYS A 31 4.59 4.94 0.53
CA LYS A 31 3.30 5.49 0.93
C LYS A 31 2.85 6.59 -0.04
N LYS A 32 3.71 7.53 -0.40
CA LYS A 32 3.38 8.62 -1.34
C LYS A 32 3.01 8.08 -2.72
N TYR A 33 3.73 7.08 -3.22
CA TYR A 33 3.40 6.42 -4.50
C TYR A 33 2.03 5.76 -4.45
N LEU A 34 1.78 5.00 -3.39
CA LEU A 34 0.53 4.26 -3.19
C LEU A 34 -0.66 5.19 -2.97
N ASP A 35 -0.51 6.24 -2.18
CA ASP A 35 -1.55 7.23 -1.92
C ASP A 35 -1.95 7.96 -3.21
N ARG A 36 -0.97 8.35 -4.04
CA ARG A 36 -1.26 8.95 -5.36
C ARG A 36 -2.08 8.00 -6.26
N TYR A 37 -1.70 6.72 -6.29
CA TYR A 37 -2.49 5.72 -7.03
C TYR A 37 -3.91 5.55 -6.45
N ALA A 38 -4.06 5.61 -5.13
CA ALA A 38 -5.35 5.49 -4.46
C ALA A 38 -6.27 6.69 -4.74
N GLU A 39 -5.71 7.91 -4.70
CA GLU A 39 -6.42 9.15 -5.02
C GLU A 39 -6.97 9.13 -6.45
N GLU A 40 -6.17 8.74 -7.43
CA GLU A 40 -6.60 8.64 -8.84
C GLU A 40 -7.68 7.56 -9.07
N ASN A 41 -7.67 6.51 -8.26
CA ASN A 41 -8.62 5.40 -8.35
C ASN A 41 -9.76 5.49 -7.31
N LEU A 42 -9.87 6.63 -6.60
CA LEU A 42 -10.94 6.96 -5.66
C LEU A 42 -11.12 5.93 -4.53
N PHE A 43 -10.02 5.45 -3.97
CA PHE A 43 -10.03 4.60 -2.78
C PHE A 43 -8.98 5.05 -1.77
N VAL A 44 -9.03 4.47 -0.56
CA VAL A 44 -8.01 4.70 0.48
C VAL A 44 -7.37 3.37 0.86
N TRP A 45 -6.07 3.37 1.12
CA TRP A 45 -5.37 2.19 1.63
C TRP A 45 -5.67 1.98 3.11
N SER A 46 -5.94 0.74 3.47
CA SER A 46 -5.96 0.29 4.85
C SER A 46 -4.91 -0.77 5.07
N VAL A 47 -4.27 -0.74 6.24
CA VAL A 47 -3.46 -1.85 6.73
C VAL A 47 -4.39 -3.02 7.09
N ASP A 48 -4.17 -4.17 6.44
CA ASP A 48 -4.80 -5.46 6.75
C ASP A 48 -3.97 -6.23 7.77
N SER A 49 -2.67 -6.36 7.50
CA SER A 49 -1.70 -6.97 8.41
C SER A 49 -0.38 -6.23 8.33
N SER A 50 0.32 -6.06 9.46
CA SER A 50 1.66 -5.49 9.48
C SER A 50 2.53 -6.11 10.57
N ASN A 51 3.84 -6.19 10.29
CA ASN A 51 4.89 -6.50 11.25
C ASN A 51 5.88 -5.35 11.27
N SER A 52 6.16 -4.79 12.45
CA SER A 52 7.12 -3.70 12.61
C SER A 52 8.57 -4.20 12.48
N ILE A 53 9.44 -3.39 11.87
CA ILE A 53 10.89 -3.63 11.85
C ILE A 53 11.48 -3.52 13.25
N GLU A 54 10.98 -2.60 14.07
CA GLU A 54 11.48 -2.42 15.44
C GLU A 54 11.33 -3.71 16.25
N ASN A 55 10.17 -4.37 16.15
CA ASN A 55 9.91 -5.64 16.81
C ASN A 55 10.78 -6.77 16.24
N GLU A 56 11.09 -6.74 14.94
CA GLU A 56 11.99 -7.73 14.36
C GLU A 56 13.44 -7.51 14.79
N ASN A 57 13.92 -6.28 14.77
CA ASN A 57 15.26 -5.92 15.21
C ASN A 57 15.47 -6.27 16.70
N LYS A 58 14.45 -6.07 17.56
CA LYS A 58 14.49 -6.56 18.96
C LYS A 58 14.65 -8.08 19.05
N LYS A 59 14.00 -8.86 18.17
CA LYS A 59 14.19 -10.31 18.10
C LYS A 59 15.59 -10.70 17.61
N LEU A 60 16.14 -9.96 16.64
CA LEU A 60 17.51 -10.17 16.17
C LEU A 60 18.53 -9.87 17.28
N ALA A 61 18.31 -8.79 18.04
CA ALA A 61 19.13 -8.45 19.19
C ALA A 61 19.12 -9.56 20.26
N GLY A 62 17.94 -10.09 20.60
CA GLY A 62 17.81 -11.21 21.54
C GLY A 62 18.45 -12.52 21.05
N ARG A 63 18.73 -12.64 19.74
CA ARG A 63 19.45 -13.77 19.13
C ARG A 63 20.96 -13.55 19.03
N GLY A 64 21.48 -12.40 19.49
CA GLY A 64 22.90 -12.06 19.41
C GLY A 64 23.39 -11.72 18.00
N ILE A 65 22.49 -11.31 17.09
CA ILE A 65 22.85 -10.93 15.73
C ILE A 65 23.39 -9.50 15.70
N SER A 66 24.52 -9.30 15.02
CA SER A 66 25.19 -8.01 14.83
C SER A 66 24.26 -6.96 14.22
N GLN A 67 24.44 -5.70 14.63
CA GLN A 67 23.60 -4.58 14.18
C GLN A 67 23.69 -4.34 12.66
N GLU A 68 24.77 -4.76 12.00
CA GLU A 68 24.96 -4.70 10.55
C GLU A 68 23.94 -5.54 9.77
N ASP A 69 23.40 -6.58 10.40
CA ASP A 69 22.40 -7.47 9.81
C ASP A 69 20.96 -7.05 10.12
N TRP A 70 20.78 -5.96 10.85
CA TRP A 70 19.47 -5.44 11.19
C TRP A 70 18.81 -4.76 9.99
N TYR A 71 17.50 -4.67 10.03
CA TYR A 71 16.74 -3.93 9.02
C TYR A 71 16.86 -2.43 9.27
N ASP A 72 16.90 -1.65 8.19
CA ASP A 72 16.89 -0.18 8.28
C ASP A 72 15.57 0.30 8.94
N PRO A 73 15.63 1.05 10.05
CA PRO A 73 14.44 1.58 10.72
C PRO A 73 13.58 2.50 9.83
N LYS A 74 14.14 3.10 8.76
CA LYS A 74 13.41 3.97 7.82
C LYS A 74 12.30 3.25 7.05
N LEU A 75 12.40 1.93 6.94
CA LEU A 75 11.41 1.12 6.22
C LEU A 75 10.13 0.87 7.05
N LYS A 76 10.16 1.11 8.38
CA LYS A 76 9.06 1.00 9.36
C LYS A 76 8.43 -0.39 9.54
N HIS A 77 8.08 -1.06 8.45
CA HIS A 77 7.38 -2.34 8.45
C HIS A 77 8.23 -3.41 7.74
N LYS A 78 8.41 -4.58 8.38
CA LYS A 78 9.09 -5.73 7.79
C LYS A 78 8.23 -6.36 6.72
N ASN A 79 6.93 -6.43 7.00
CA ASN A 79 5.93 -7.01 6.14
C ASN A 79 4.66 -6.22 6.38
N VAL A 80 4.05 -5.71 5.32
CA VAL A 80 2.76 -5.02 5.40
C VAL A 80 1.90 -5.36 4.19
N LYS A 81 0.67 -5.75 4.47
CA LYS A 81 -0.38 -5.96 3.49
C LYS A 81 -1.36 -4.81 3.60
N LEU A 82 -1.48 -4.07 2.51
CA LEU A 82 -2.43 -2.99 2.32
C LEU A 82 -3.58 -3.49 1.45
N VAL A 83 -4.80 -3.13 1.80
CA VAL A 83 -6.01 -3.45 1.05
C VAL A 83 -6.74 -2.15 0.74
N CYS A 84 -7.38 -2.08 -0.43
CA CYS A 84 -8.24 -0.95 -0.71
C CYS A 84 -9.42 -0.93 0.25
N VAL A 85 -9.91 0.28 0.51
CA VAL A 85 -11.19 0.52 1.13
C VAL A 85 -11.93 1.46 0.20
N PHE A 86 -12.79 0.89 -0.64
CA PHE A 86 -13.89 1.64 -1.23
C PHE A 86 -14.91 1.89 -0.14
N GLY A 87 -15.47 3.10 -0.05
CA GLY A 87 -16.45 3.51 0.97
C GLY A 87 -17.35 2.36 1.40
N GLY A 88 -17.11 1.84 2.61
CA GLY A 88 -17.49 0.47 2.97
C GLY A 88 -19.00 0.22 2.87
N LYS A 89 -19.39 -0.90 2.27
CA LYS A 89 -20.74 -1.44 2.50
C LYS A 89 -20.81 -1.93 3.94
N LYS A 90 -21.61 -1.25 4.78
CA LYS A 90 -22.01 -1.80 6.08
C LYS A 90 -22.66 -3.17 5.82
N ARG A 91 -22.23 -4.23 6.51
CA ARG A 91 -23.08 -5.41 6.61
C ARG A 91 -24.34 -4.97 7.34
N ILE A 92 -25.49 -5.05 6.67
CA ILE A 92 -26.77 -5.09 7.36
C ILE A 92 -26.81 -6.48 7.99
N GLY A 93 -26.33 -6.60 9.24
CA GLY A 93 -26.57 -7.83 10.01
C GLY A 93 -28.07 -8.02 10.11
N SER A 94 -28.57 -9.25 10.01
CA SER A 94 -30.01 -9.58 10.13
C SER A 94 -30.57 -9.39 11.54
N GLY A 95 -29.93 -8.56 12.38
CA GLY A 95 -30.31 -8.25 13.74
C GLY A 95 -30.70 -6.78 13.86
N SER A 96 -31.80 -6.51 14.54
CA SER A 96 -32.34 -5.17 14.83
C SER A 96 -31.45 -4.30 15.73
N GLY A 97 -30.32 -4.81 16.21
CA GLY A 97 -29.41 -4.10 17.09
C GLY A 97 -28.33 -3.33 16.35
N ALA A 98 -28.54 -2.03 16.11
CA ALA A 98 -27.48 -1.14 15.65
C ALA A 98 -26.41 -0.98 16.75
N ARG A 99 -25.18 -1.43 16.50
CA ARG A 99 -24.00 -1.10 17.32
C ARG A 99 -23.24 0.05 16.66
N PRO A 100 -23.31 1.29 17.18
CA PRO A 100 -22.71 2.47 16.54
C PRO A 100 -21.17 2.43 16.45
N MET A 101 -20.50 1.50 17.12
CA MET A 101 -19.04 1.30 17.11
C MET A 101 -18.62 -0.12 16.71
N GLN A 102 -19.44 -0.85 15.95
CA GLN A 102 -19.00 -2.14 15.44
C GLN A 102 -17.92 -1.93 14.37
N SER A 103 -16.77 -2.57 14.52
CA SER A 103 -15.71 -2.53 13.50
C SER A 103 -16.29 -2.94 12.15
N THR A 104 -16.19 -2.05 11.16
CA THR A 104 -16.52 -2.39 9.79
C THR A 104 -15.51 -3.43 9.33
N ILE A 105 -15.95 -4.68 9.17
CA ILE A 105 -15.15 -5.68 8.47
C ILE A 105 -15.03 -5.19 7.04
N LYS A 106 -13.81 -4.85 6.65
CA LYS A 106 -13.42 -4.40 5.31
C LYS A 106 -13.59 -5.60 4.39
N ALA A 107 -14.78 -5.76 3.82
CA ALA A 107 -15.10 -6.90 2.97
C ALA A 107 -14.28 -6.83 1.67
N ASP A 108 -13.44 -7.85 1.46
CA ASP A 108 -12.86 -8.33 0.20
C ASP A 108 -12.65 -7.28 -0.89
N CYS A 109 -11.76 -6.32 -0.62
CA CYS A 109 -11.32 -5.41 -1.66
C CYS A 109 -10.29 -6.14 -2.55
N PRO A 110 -10.55 -6.33 -3.86
CA PRO A 110 -9.67 -7.11 -4.73
C PRO A 110 -8.32 -6.43 -4.97
N VAL A 111 -8.24 -5.12 -4.72
CA VAL A 111 -6.99 -4.35 -4.84
C VAL A 111 -6.24 -4.44 -3.51
N PHE A 112 -5.17 -5.22 -3.48
CA PHE A 112 -4.28 -5.34 -2.32
C PHE A 112 -2.81 -5.26 -2.75
N VAL A 113 -1.95 -4.70 -1.90
CA VAL A 113 -0.51 -4.63 -2.12
C VAL A 113 0.19 -5.23 -0.91
N HIS A 114 1.15 -6.11 -1.17
CA HIS A 114 1.97 -6.75 -0.16
C HIS A 114 3.42 -6.31 -0.31
N LEU A 115 3.89 -5.55 0.68
CA LEU A 115 5.24 -5.03 0.77
C LEU A 115 6.05 -5.85 1.77
N ILE A 116 7.25 -6.26 1.38
CA ILE A 116 8.20 -6.97 2.24
C ILE A 116 9.51 -6.18 2.23
N ALA A 117 10.02 -5.90 3.43
CA ALA A 117 11.32 -5.29 3.62
C ALA A 117 12.42 -6.32 3.40
N SER A 118 13.36 -5.96 2.54
CA SER A 118 14.74 -6.43 2.61
C SER A 118 15.50 -5.60 3.67
N LYS A 119 16.78 -5.90 3.89
CA LYS A 119 17.61 -5.16 4.86
C LYS A 119 17.62 -3.63 4.62
N LYS A 120 17.63 -3.19 3.36
CA LYS A 120 17.74 -1.78 2.95
C LYS A 120 16.61 -1.24 2.09
N SER A 121 15.76 -2.10 1.55
CA SER A 121 14.75 -1.71 0.56
C SER A 121 13.41 -2.39 0.83
N LEU A 122 12.30 -1.69 0.63
CA LEU A 122 10.96 -2.24 0.64
C LEU A 122 10.57 -2.70 -0.76
N LYS A 123 10.13 -3.96 -0.92
CA LYS A 123 9.77 -4.53 -2.22
C LYS A 123 8.30 -4.94 -2.27
N VAL A 124 7.66 -4.70 -3.40
CA VAL A 124 6.31 -5.22 -3.70
C VAL A 124 6.43 -6.69 -4.12
N VAL A 125 5.89 -7.59 -3.29
CA VAL A 125 5.93 -9.03 -3.54
C VAL A 125 4.61 -9.53 -4.12
N LYS A 126 3.50 -8.89 -3.76
CA LYS A 126 2.20 -9.15 -4.37
C LYS A 126 1.52 -7.80 -4.62
N ALA A 127 0.90 -7.68 -5.77
CA ALA A 127 0.06 -6.55 -6.11
C ALA A 127 -1.19 -7.10 -6.81
N PRO A 128 -2.29 -6.33 -6.87
CA PRO A 128 -3.50 -6.78 -7.49
C PRO A 128 -3.29 -6.64 -8.99
N LEU A 129 -2.91 -7.74 -9.64
CA LEU A 129 -2.80 -7.79 -11.07
C LEU A 129 -4.19 -7.50 -11.65
N LYS A 130 -4.36 -6.33 -12.26
CA LYS A 130 -5.19 -6.22 -13.46
C LYS A 130 -4.30 -6.63 -14.63
N SER A 131 -4.00 -7.93 -14.74
CA SER A 131 -3.40 -8.48 -15.95
C SER A 131 -4.52 -8.81 -16.93
N GLU A 132 -5.09 -7.79 -17.57
CA GLU A 132 -5.79 -7.97 -18.84
C GLU A 132 -5.00 -7.24 -19.92
N SER A 133 -4.05 -7.99 -20.50
CA SER A 133 -3.55 -7.83 -21.87
C SER A 133 -2.55 -8.94 -22.15
N GLN A 134 -3.06 -10.18 -22.27
CA GLN A 134 -2.51 -11.08 -23.27
C GLN A 134 -3.50 -11.07 -24.43
N SER A 135 -3.22 -10.14 -25.35
CA SER A 135 -3.79 -10.08 -26.67
C SER A 135 -3.07 -11.11 -27.55
N SER A 136 -3.86 -11.76 -28.42
CA SER A 136 -3.46 -12.55 -29.60
C SER A 136 -3.18 -14.03 -29.39
#